data_AF-A0A971P2N0-F1
#
_entry.id   AF-A0A971P2N0-F1
#
_cell.length_a   1.000
_cell.length_b   1.000
_cell.length_c   1.000
_cell.angle_alpha   90.00
_cell.angle_beta   90.00
_cell.angle_gamma   90.00
#
_symmetry.space_group_name_H-M   'P 1'
#
loop_
_entity.id
_entity.type
_entity.pdbx_description
1 polymer ?
#
loop_
_entity_poly.entity_id
_entity_poly.type
_entity_poly.pdbx_seq_one_letter_code
_entity_poly.pdbx_strand_id
1 'polypeptide(L)'
;MKTNAPYNTFKTDLNRFLIAIVDWQKQGQDAADKADVDTANRYDEDVKDLTDIFNALQSGHYRAACELVWQLDTIVKDQIPKRLYNYIATAAGCR
;
A
#
# COMPACT_ATOMS: atom_id res chain seq x y z
N MET A 1 11.70 25.26 -9.58
CA MET A 1 10.97 24.14 -8.95
C MET A 1 9.64 24.00 -9.67
N LYS A 2 9.39 22.87 -10.34
CA LYS A 2 8.08 22.61 -10.96
C LYS A 2 7.08 22.43 -9.82
N THR A 3 6.11 23.34 -9.72
CA THR A 3 4.97 23.23 -8.83
C THR A 3 4.27 21.90 -9.07
N ASN A 4 4.37 20.98 -8.11
CA ASN A 4 3.58 19.75 -8.12
C ASN A 4 2.12 20.17 -8.21
N ALA A 5 1.47 19.83 -9.33
CA ALA A 5 0.03 20.00 -9.47
C ALA A 5 -0.65 19.36 -8.25
N PRO A 6 -1.70 19.98 -7.69
CA PRO A 6 -2.33 19.46 -6.50
C PRO A 6 -2.86 18.05 -6.80
N TYR A 7 -2.50 17.08 -5.96
CA TYR A 7 -2.96 15.70 -6.09
C TYR A 7 -4.41 15.62 -5.62
N ASN A 8 -5.31 16.20 -6.41
CA ASN A 8 -6.73 16.38 -6.09
C ASN A 8 -7.48 15.06 -5.87
N THR A 9 -6.91 13.94 -6.30
CA THR A 9 -7.46 12.60 -6.09
C THR A 9 -6.74 11.81 -4.99
N PHE A 10 -5.85 12.43 -4.19
CA PHE A 10 -5.12 11.75 -3.12
C PHE A 10 -6.05 10.97 -2.20
N LYS A 11 -7.10 11.63 -1.68
CA LYS A 11 -8.09 10.98 -0.81
C LYS A 11 -8.81 9.82 -1.50
N THR A 12 -9.17 9.98 -2.77
CA THR A 12 -9.82 8.92 -3.55
C THR A 12 -8.91 7.72 -3.75
N ASP A 13 -7.64 7.96 -4.09
CA ASP A 13 -6.67 6.89 -4.30
C ASP A 13 -6.26 6.24 -2.97
N LEU A 14 -6.19 7.00 -1.87
CA LEU A 14 -5.98 6.48 -0.52
C LEU A 14 -7.15 5.59 -0.07
N ASN A 15 -8.40 5.97 -0.39
CA ASN A 15 -9.56 5.12 -0.13
C ASN A 15 -9.54 3.83 -0.97
N ARG A 16 -9.12 3.90 -2.24
CA ARG A 16 -8.94 2.71 -3.08
C ARG A 16 -7.86 1.79 -2.52
N PHE A 17 -6.79 2.38 -1.99
CA PHE A 17 -5.73 1.61 -1.34
C PHE A 17 -6.24 0.89 -0.09
N LEU A 18 -7.04 1.55 0.75
CA LEU A 18 -7.69 0.90 1.90
C LEU A 18 -8.61 -0.26 1.48
N ILE A 19 -9.38 -0.10 0.39
CA ILE A 19 -10.22 -1.18 -0.14
C ILE A 19 -9.35 -2.38 -0.55
N ALA A 20 -8.24 -2.14 -1.24
CA ALA A 20 -7.31 -3.22 -1.64
C ALA A 20 -6.72 -3.95 -0.42
N ILE A 21 -6.36 -3.24 0.65
CA ILE A 21 -5.88 -3.84 1.92
C ILE A 21 -6.96 -4.75 2.52
N VAL A 22 -8.20 -4.27 2.59
CA VAL A 22 -9.32 -5.06 3.13
C VAL A 22 -9.60 -6.31 2.28
N ASP A 23 -9.49 -6.20 0.95
CA ASP A 23 -9.67 -7.35 0.07
C ASP A 23 -8.50 -8.35 0.14
N TRP A 24 -7.27 -7.89 0.40
CA TRP A 24 -6.13 -8.76 0.70
C TRP A 24 -6.32 -9.52 2.01
N GLN A 25 -6.82 -8.82 3.04
CA GLN A 25 -7.15 -9.43 4.34
C GLN A 25 -8.22 -10.52 4.22
N LYS A 26 -9.26 -10.31 3.41
CA LYS A 26 -10.27 -11.34 3.13
C LYS A 26 -9.68 -12.57 2.46
N GLN A 27 -8.75 -12.41 1.52
CA GLN A 27 -8.08 -13.55 0.88
C GLN A 27 -7.27 -14.37 1.90
N GLY A 28 -6.61 -13.70 2.84
CA GLY A 28 -5.93 -14.38 3.96
C GLY A 28 -6.89 -15.15 4.87
N GLN A 29 -8.06 -14.56 5.18
CA GLN A 29 -9.12 -15.25 5.94
C GLN A 29 -9.66 -16.46 5.19
N ASP A 30 -9.94 -16.33 3.89
CA ASP A 30 -10.38 -17.45 3.05
C ASP A 30 -9.35 -18.58 2.98
N ALA A 31 -8.05 -18.26 3.03
CA ALA A 31 -6.98 -19.26 3.10
C ALA A 31 -6.95 -19.95 4.46
N ALA A 32 -7.08 -19.20 5.55
CA ALA A 32 -7.17 -19.74 6.91
C ALA A 32 -8.37 -20.68 7.08
N ASP A 33 -9.54 -20.30 6.55
CA ASP A 33 -10.76 -21.12 6.58
C ASP A 33 -10.60 -22.44 5.80
N LYS A 34 -9.71 -22.47 4.80
CA LYS A 34 -9.34 -23.67 4.05
C LYS A 34 -8.18 -24.46 4.68
N ALA A 35 -7.75 -24.08 5.88
CA ALA A 35 -6.58 -24.62 6.58
C ALA A 35 -5.25 -24.50 5.81
N ASP A 36 -5.16 -23.54 4.87
CA ASP A 36 -3.91 -23.17 4.20
C ASP A 36 -3.16 -22.12 5.03
N VAL A 37 -2.47 -22.60 6.06
CA VAL A 37 -1.79 -21.77 7.08
C VAL A 37 -0.65 -20.95 6.47
N ASP A 38 0.13 -21.54 5.56
CA ASP A 38 1.27 -20.85 4.94
C ASP A 38 0.80 -19.68 4.09
N THR A 39 -0.26 -19.88 3.30
CA THR A 39 -0.85 -18.80 2.50
C THR A 39 -1.48 -17.75 3.41
N ALA A 40 -2.22 -18.14 4.44
CA ALA A 40 -2.84 -17.20 5.38
C ALA A 40 -1.79 -16.30 6.08
N ASN A 41 -0.67 -16.88 6.52
CA ASN A 41 0.43 -16.12 7.15
C ASN A 41 1.05 -15.10 6.20
N ARG A 42 1.25 -15.47 4.92
CA ARG A 42 1.76 -14.52 3.91
C ARG A 42 0.81 -13.35 3.70
N TYR A 43 -0.49 -13.62 3.57
CA TYR A 43 -1.49 -12.56 3.46
C TYR A 43 -1.50 -11.65 4.69
N ASP A 44 -1.30 -12.17 5.90
CA ASP A 44 -1.24 -11.36 7.12
C ASP A 44 -0.02 -10.43 7.14
N GLU A 45 1.15 -10.94 6.74
CA GLU A 45 2.38 -10.14 6.55
C GLU A 45 2.17 -9.04 5.49
N ASP A 46 1.60 -9.39 4.34
CA ASP A 46 1.31 -8.43 3.27
C ASP A 46 0.32 -7.34 3.73
N VAL A 47 -0.75 -7.72 4.43
CA VAL A 47 -1.75 -6.78 4.98
C VAL A 47 -1.08 -5.83 5.96
N LYS A 48 -0.18 -6.34 6.81
CA LYS A 48 0.58 -5.54 7.74
C LYS A 48 1.44 -4.50 7.00
N ASP A 49 2.22 -4.91 6.00
CA ASP A 49 3.09 -4.00 5.27
C ASP A 49 2.30 -2.94 4.50
N LEU A 50 1.20 -3.32 3.84
CA LEU A 50 0.32 -2.37 3.14
C LEU A 50 -0.35 -1.39 4.12
N THR A 51 -0.73 -1.85 5.31
CA THR A 51 -1.30 -1.01 6.37
C THR A 51 -0.26 -0.02 6.92
N ASP A 52 0.99 -0.45 7.12
CA ASP A 52 2.07 0.42 7.58
C ASP A 52 2.36 1.53 6.54
N ILE A 53 2.31 1.20 5.25
CA ILE A 53 2.37 2.22 4.17
C ILE A 53 1.19 3.18 4.25
N PHE A 54 -0.04 2.67 4.38
CA PHE A 54 -1.25 3.49 4.47
C PHE A 54 -1.18 4.48 5.65
N ASN A 55 -0.76 4.02 6.82
CA ASN A 55 -0.60 4.83 8.02
C ASN A 55 0.47 5.91 7.84
N ALA A 56 1.60 5.57 7.20
CA ALA A 56 2.64 6.53 6.88
C ALA A 56 2.12 7.64 5.94
N LEU A 57 1.30 7.29 4.95
CA LEU A 57 0.68 8.27 4.03
C LEU A 57 -0.34 9.17 4.74
N GLN A 58 -1.19 8.61 5.60
CA GLN A 58 -2.13 9.40 6.41
C GLN A 58 -1.41 10.39 7.33
N SER A 59 -0.25 10.00 7.86
CA SER A 59 0.57 10.83 8.75
C SER A 59 1.50 11.80 8.01
N GLY A 60 1.50 11.80 6.67
CA GLY A 60 2.39 12.64 5.85
C GLY A 60 3.86 12.19 5.84
N HIS A 61 4.17 10.99 6.32
CA HIS A 61 5.52 10.41 6.35
C HIS A 61 5.89 9.77 5.01
N TYR A 62 5.90 10.56 3.93
CA TYR A 62 6.08 10.05 2.56
C TYR A 62 7.40 9.31 2.32
N ARG A 63 8.48 9.71 2.99
CA ARG A 63 9.77 9.01 2.90
C ARG A 63 9.71 7.60 3.49
N ALA A 64 9.12 7.45 4.68
CA ALA A 64 8.92 6.14 5.29
C ALA A 64 8.01 5.26 4.43
N ALA A 65 6.91 5.83 3.91
CA ALA A 65 6.02 5.11 2.98
C ALA A 65 6.78 4.63 1.74
N CYS A 66 7.67 5.46 1.18
CA CYS A 66 8.50 5.07 0.06
C CYS A 66 9.44 3.90 0.40
N GLU A 67 10.17 3.97 1.51
CA GLU A 67 11.09 2.92 1.95
C GLU A 67 10.38 1.57 2.15
N LEU A 68 9.19 1.59 2.76
CA LEU A 68 8.32 0.40 2.90
C LEU A 68 7.88 -0.14 1.53
N VAL A 69 7.45 0.74 0.63
CA VAL A 69 7.07 0.34 -0.75
C VAL A 69 8.22 -0.35 -1.47
N TRP A 70 9.49 0.05 -1.25
CA TRP A 70 10.63 -0.62 -1.90
C TRP A 70 10.79 -2.08 -1.46
N GLN A 71 10.44 -2.41 -0.22
CA GLN A 71 10.61 -3.72 0.39
C GLN A 71 9.56 -4.74 -0.06
N LEU A 72 8.39 -4.29 -0.49
CA LEU A 72 7.32 -5.15 -1.00
C LEU A 72 7.75 -5.96 -2.23
N ASP A 73 7.22 -7.17 -2.39
CA ASP A 73 7.30 -7.87 -3.67
C ASP A 73 6.38 -7.23 -4.74
N THR A 74 6.54 -7.67 -5.99
CA THR A 74 5.83 -7.10 -7.14
C THR A 74 4.30 -7.26 -7.05
N ILE A 75 3.81 -8.40 -6.55
CA ILE A 75 2.36 -8.69 -6.49
C ILE A 75 1.69 -7.81 -5.45
N VAL A 76 2.35 -7.64 -4.30
CA VAL A 76 1.85 -6.81 -3.21
C VAL A 76 1.93 -5.33 -3.57
N LYS A 77 2.97 -4.90 -4.30
CA LYS A 77 3.08 -3.54 -4.87
C LYS A 77 1.90 -3.18 -5.78
N ASP A 78 1.37 -4.14 -6.54
CA ASP A 78 0.24 -3.90 -7.46
C ASP A 78 -1.07 -3.54 -6.73
N GLN A 79 -1.15 -3.79 -5.42
CA GLN A 79 -2.29 -3.35 -4.59
C GLN A 79 -2.30 -1.83 -4.37
N ILE A 80 -1.17 -1.15 -4.60
CA ILE A 80 -1.06 0.30 -4.46
C ILE A 80 -1.54 0.96 -5.77
N PRO A 81 -2.55 1.84 -5.72
CA PRO A 81 -3.00 2.55 -6.91
C PRO A 81 -1.84 3.27 -7.61
N LYS A 82 -1.66 3.05 -8.91
CA LYS A 82 -0.52 3.59 -9.69
C LYS A 82 -0.27 5.09 -9.51
N ARG A 83 -1.34 5.91 -9.40
CA ARG A 83 -1.22 7.35 -9.13
C ARG A 83 -0.63 7.63 -7.75
N LEU A 84 -1.05 6.85 -6.75
CA LEU A 84 -0.56 6.95 -5.38
C LEU A 84 0.91 6.53 -5.32
N TYR A 85 1.27 5.39 -5.94
CA TYR A 85 2.66 4.95 -6.06
C TYR A 85 3.57 6.04 -6.65
N ASN A 86 3.17 6.63 -7.79
CA ASN A 86 3.93 7.71 -8.43
C ASN A 86 4.04 8.97 -7.55
N TYR A 87 2.97 9.28 -6.81
CA TYR A 87 2.98 10.38 -5.86
C TYR A 87 3.95 10.13 -4.72
N ILE A 88 3.99 8.93 -4.13
CA ILE A 88 4.94 8.55 -3.08
C ILE A 88 6.37 8.77 -3.55
N ALA A 89 6.73 8.22 -4.72
CA ALA A 89 8.06 8.34 -5.28
C ALA A 89 8.46 9.82 -5.51
N THR A 90 7.52 10.64 -5.98
CA THR A 90 7.76 12.06 -6.27
C THR A 90 7.84 12.91 -4.99
N ALA A 91 6.92 12.68 -4.04
CA ALA A 91 6.83 13.43 -2.78
C ALA A 91 7.99 13.12 -1.84
N ALA A 92 8.47 11.88 -1.83
CA ALA A 92 9.61 11.45 -1.03
C ALA A 92 10.98 11.76 -1.68
N GLY A 93 11.01 12.12 -2.98
CA GLY A 93 12.25 12.29 -3.72
C GLY A 93 13.01 10.98 -3.93
N CYS A 94 12.33 9.83 -3.89
CA CYS A 94 12.92 8.50 -4.06
C CYS A 94 13.16 8.11 -5.52
N ARG A 95 13.22 9.07 -6.44
CA ARG A 95 13.25 8.84 -7.88
C ARG A 95 14.54 9.33 -8.50
#